data_AF-A0A0A1UEB8-F1
#
_entry.id   AF-A0A0A1UEB8-F1
#
_cell.length_a   1.000
_cell.length_b   1.000
_cell.length_c   1.000
_cell.angle_alpha   90.00
_cell.angle_beta   90.00
_cell.angle_gamma   90.00
#
_symmetry.space_group_name_H-M   'P 1'
#
loop_
_entity.id
_entity.type
_entity.pdbx_description
1 polymer ?
#
loop_
_entity_poly.entity_id
_entity_poly.type
_entity_poly.pdbx_seq_one_letter_code
_entity_poly.pdbx_strand_id
1 'polypeptide(L)'
;MSAFTPVNKELYSVIESIIMNEFVVSRTPSSEVCCKSPKPVKVIPMKLKRREKKYWSPEQKKIAISRASVLGLSKATRMLQNEMPSIFGDLSPSTLQYWVQKQRTEHNMC
;
A
#
# COMPACT_ATOMS: atom_id res chain seq x y z
N MET A 1 42.21 -1.44 -4.63
CA MET A 1 40.82 -1.24 -5.09
C MET A 1 40.53 -2.32 -6.12
N SER A 2 39.52 -3.17 -5.89
CA SER A 2 39.15 -4.25 -6.84
C SER A 2 38.16 -3.67 -7.85
N ALA A 3 38.55 -3.64 -9.13
CA ALA A 3 37.69 -3.20 -10.22
C ALA A 3 36.95 -4.41 -10.79
N PHE A 4 35.61 -4.37 -10.80
CA PHE A 4 34.81 -5.36 -11.48
C PHE A 4 34.99 -5.21 -12.99
N THR A 5 35.58 -6.21 -13.64
CA THR A 5 35.66 -6.31 -15.09
C THR A 5 34.46 -7.10 -15.62
N PRO A 6 33.69 -6.57 -16.58
CA PRO A 6 32.60 -7.32 -17.18
C PRO A 6 33.16 -8.56 -17.92
N VAL A 7 32.56 -9.72 -17.65
CA VAL A 7 32.96 -11.01 -18.22
C VAL A 7 32.33 -11.20 -19.60
N ASN A 8 33.06 -11.85 -20.51
CA ASN A 8 32.59 -12.18 -21.85
C ASN A 8 31.34 -13.06 -21.79
N LYS A 9 30.33 -12.74 -22.62
CA LYS A 9 29.04 -13.45 -22.69
C LYS A 9 29.16 -14.90 -23.12
N GLU A 10 30.23 -15.25 -23.83
CA GLU A 10 30.50 -16.62 -24.27
C GLU A 10 30.89 -17.55 -23.12
N LEU A 11 31.27 -17.00 -21.96
CA LEU A 11 31.72 -17.77 -20.80
C LEU A 11 30.58 -18.13 -19.84
N TYR A 12 29.34 -17.72 -20.12
CA TYR A 12 28.19 -18.06 -19.30
C TYR A 12 26.95 -18.34 -20.14
N SER A 13 26.08 -19.20 -19.65
CA SER A 13 24.74 -19.41 -20.20
C SER A 13 23.70 -19.01 -19.16
N VAL A 14 22.63 -18.36 -19.62
CA VAL A 14 21.49 -18.01 -18.77
C VAL A 14 20.54 -19.21 -18.78
N ILE A 15 20.33 -19.84 -17.63
CA ILE A 15 19.33 -20.89 -17.48
C ILE A 15 17.99 -20.20 -17.27
N GLU A 16 17.16 -20.15 -18.31
CA GLU A 16 15.77 -19.72 -18.19
C GLU A 16 14.97 -20.85 -17.52
N SER A 17 14.68 -20.71 -16.23
CA SER A 17 13.71 -21.59 -15.56
C SER A 17 12.32 -21.28 -16.09
N ILE A 18 11.80 -22.16 -16.95
CA ILE A 18 10.45 -22.10 -17.52
C ILE A 18 9.43 -22.23 -16.38
N ILE A 19 8.88 -21.10 -15.93
CA ILE A 19 7.58 -21.10 -15.25
C ILE A 19 6.55 -21.25 -16.37
N MET A 20 5.98 -22.46 -16.47
CA MET A 20 4.84 -22.77 -17.31
C MET A 20 3.71 -21.79 -16.98
N ASN A 21 3.47 -20.83 -17.88
CA ASN A 21 2.16 -20.27 -18.17
C ASN A 21 2.29 -19.45 -19.47
N GLU A 22 1.92 -20.10 -20.56
CA GLU A 22 1.79 -19.55 -21.90
C GLU A 22 0.90 -18.30 -21.91
N PHE A 23 1.38 -17.22 -22.50
CA PHE A 23 0.59 -16.43 -23.45
C PHE A 23 1.54 -15.74 -24.43
N VAL A 24 1.70 -16.37 -25.60
CA VAL A 24 2.41 -15.83 -26.76
C VAL A 24 1.44 -14.93 -27.53
N VAL A 25 1.73 -13.64 -27.63
CA VAL A 25 1.45 -12.87 -28.86
C VAL A 25 2.69 -12.03 -29.18
N SER A 26 3.52 -12.62 -30.03
CA SER A 26 4.61 -12.00 -30.75
C SER A 26 4.08 -11.06 -31.85
N ARG A 27 4.42 -9.77 -31.76
CA ARG A 27 4.65 -8.95 -32.96
C ARG A 27 6.11 -8.50 -32.93
N THR A 28 6.83 -8.82 -34.00
CA THR A 28 8.26 -8.57 -34.22
C THR A 28 8.58 -7.07 -34.32
N PRO A 29 9.84 -6.65 -34.09
CA PRO A 29 10.23 -5.24 -33.97
C PRO A 29 10.42 -4.59 -35.36
N SER A 30 9.90 -3.37 -35.52
CA SER A 30 10.30 -2.48 -36.62
C SER A 30 11.64 -1.82 -36.30
N SER A 31 12.51 -1.77 -37.30
CA SER A 31 13.86 -1.20 -37.24
C SER A 31 13.85 0.31 -36.95
N GLU A 32 14.88 0.72 -36.21
CA GLU A 32 15.46 2.06 -36.14
C GLU A 32 14.58 3.20 -35.60
N VAL A 33 14.89 3.66 -34.38
CA VAL A 33 15.36 5.04 -34.07
C VAL A 33 15.54 5.22 -32.55
N CYS A 34 16.77 5.56 -32.15
CA CYS A 34 17.19 6.34 -30.98
C CYS A 34 16.46 6.10 -29.63
N CYS A 35 16.96 5.16 -28.82
CA CYS A 35 16.50 5.03 -27.44
C CYS A 35 17.36 5.90 -26.50
N LYS A 36 16.92 7.15 -26.31
CA LYS A 36 17.22 7.91 -25.08
C LYS A 36 16.85 7.03 -23.88
N SER A 37 17.67 7.04 -22.84
CA SER A 37 17.43 6.33 -21.58
C SER A 37 15.95 6.41 -21.16
N PRO A 38 15.27 5.29 -20.90
CA PRO A 38 13.85 5.31 -20.58
C PRO A 38 13.66 6.06 -19.25
N LYS A 39 13.04 7.24 -19.33
CA LYS A 39 12.57 7.92 -18.12
C LYS A 39 11.51 7.00 -17.49
N PRO A 40 11.52 6.79 -16.16
CA PRO A 40 10.47 6.02 -15.53
C PRO A 40 9.14 6.74 -15.77
N VAL A 41 8.35 6.20 -16.70
CA VAL A 41 6.97 6.61 -16.88
C VAL A 41 6.29 6.25 -15.58
N LYS A 42 5.96 7.26 -14.76
CA LYS A 42 5.08 7.08 -13.62
C LYS A 42 3.76 6.59 -14.20
N VAL A 43 3.57 5.28 -14.20
CA VAL A 43 2.28 4.66 -14.50
C VAL A 43 1.37 5.16 -13.40
N ILE A 44 0.62 6.24 -13.66
CA ILE A 44 -0.43 6.69 -12.77
C ILE A 44 -1.44 5.55 -12.83
N PRO A 45 -1.59 4.72 -11.78
CA PRO A 45 -2.52 3.61 -11.85
C PRO A 45 -3.89 4.18 -12.20
N MET A 46 -4.45 3.69 -13.31
CA MET A 46 -5.74 4.11 -13.83
C MET A 46 -6.75 4.08 -12.69
N LYS A 47 -7.18 5.28 -12.28
CA LYS A 47 -8.33 5.52 -11.40
C LYS A 47 -8.25 4.73 -10.10
N LEU A 48 -7.43 5.20 -9.16
CA LEU A 48 -7.72 5.01 -7.74
C LEU A 48 -9.16 5.53 -7.55
N LYS A 49 -10.16 4.63 -7.56
CA LYS A 49 -11.56 4.99 -7.33
C LYS A 49 -11.55 5.86 -6.08
N ARG A 50 -11.94 7.12 -6.20
CA ARG A 50 -11.94 8.07 -5.08
C ARG A 50 -12.74 7.40 -3.98
N ARG A 51 -12.06 6.89 -2.95
CA ARG A 51 -12.74 6.22 -1.83
C ARG A 51 -13.69 7.26 -1.28
N GLU A 52 -14.98 6.94 -1.28
CA GLU A 52 -15.98 7.80 -0.69
C GLU A 52 -15.57 8.04 0.77
N LYS A 53 -15.68 9.29 1.22
CA LYS A 53 -15.29 9.65 2.58
C LYS A 53 -16.23 8.93 3.53
N LYS A 54 -15.72 7.88 4.18
CA LYS A 54 -16.49 7.13 5.16
C LYS A 54 -16.81 8.02 6.36
N TYR A 55 -18.10 8.10 6.70
CA TYR A 55 -18.55 8.80 7.89
C TYR A 55 -18.74 7.78 9.02
N TRP A 56 -18.10 8.03 10.16
CA TRP A 56 -18.29 7.22 11.37
C TRP A 56 -19.23 7.91 12.35
N SER A 57 -20.24 7.17 12.79
CA SER A 57 -21.21 7.66 13.77
C SER A 57 -20.54 7.93 15.13
N PRO A 58 -21.13 8.79 15.98
CA PRO A 58 -20.62 9.04 17.33
C PRO A 58 -20.48 7.75 18.17
N GLU A 59 -21.41 6.80 18.01
CA GLU A 59 -21.37 5.52 18.70
C GLU A 59 -20.20 4.65 18.25
N GLN A 60 -19.96 4.58 16.94
CA GLN A 60 -18.80 3.86 16.38
C GLN A 60 -17.48 4.45 16.89
N LYS A 61 -17.40 5.78 16.99
CA LYS A 61 -16.24 6.47 17.56
C LYS A 61 -16.05 6.11 19.04
N LYS A 62 -17.12 6.10 19.85
CA LYS A 62 -17.06 5.69 21.26
C LYS A 62 -16.54 4.27 21.43
N ILE A 63 -17.04 3.31 20.63
CA ILE A 63 -16.59 1.92 20.65
C ILE A 63 -15.11 1.82 20.28
N ALA A 64 -14.68 2.54 19.25
CA ALA A 64 -13.29 2.51 18.83
C ALA A 64 -12.34 3.09 19.92
N ILE A 65 -12.74 4.20 20.55
CA ILE A 65 -11.98 4.83 21.64
C ILE A 65 -11.91 3.92 22.87
N SER A 66 -13.01 3.26 23.27
CA SER A 66 -13.00 2.35 24.42
C SER A 66 -12.11 1.13 24.19
N ARG A 67 -12.04 0.62 22.96
CA ARG A 67 -11.07 -0.43 22.62
C ARG A 67 -9.63 0.08 22.64
N ALA A 68 -9.41 1.33 22.23
CA ALA A 68 -8.09 1.96 22.27
C ALA A 68 -7.57 2.16 23.69
N SER A 69 -8.43 2.51 24.66
CA SER A 69 -8.02 2.68 26.05
C SER A 69 -7.60 1.36 26.72
N VAL A 70 -8.21 0.24 26.33
CA VAL A 70 -7.90 -1.09 26.89
C VAL A 70 -6.67 -1.72 26.24
N LEU A 71 -6.56 -1.65 24.90
CA LEU A 71 -5.55 -2.42 24.13
C LEU A 71 -4.37 -1.59 23.63
N GLY A 72 -4.48 -0.27 23.65
CA GLY A 72 -3.58 0.65 22.95
C GLY A 72 -3.93 0.82 21.48
N LEU A 73 -3.53 1.96 20.90
CA LEU A 73 -3.94 2.41 19.55
C LEU A 73 -3.73 1.36 18.45
N SER A 74 -2.49 0.89 18.27
CA SER A 74 -2.14 -0.01 17.16
C SER A 74 -2.86 -1.35 17.24
N LYS A 75 -2.97 -1.92 18.45
CA LYS A 75 -3.64 -3.22 18.67
C LYS A 75 -5.16 -3.07 18.51
N ALA A 76 -5.73 -1.99 19.03
CA ALA A 76 -7.15 -1.70 18.88
C ALA A 76 -7.54 -1.49 17.41
N THR A 77 -6.77 -0.74 16.63
CA THR A 77 -7.06 -0.55 15.20
C THR A 77 -7.09 -1.87 14.45
N ARG A 78 -6.08 -2.73 14.66
CA ARG A 78 -6.02 -4.03 13.99
C ARG A 78 -7.15 -4.96 14.41
N MET A 79 -7.50 -4.98 15.70
CA MET A 79 -8.64 -5.76 16.18
C MET A 79 -9.97 -5.26 15.61
N LEU A 80 -10.21 -3.95 15.59
CA LEU A 80 -11.44 -3.38 15.04
C LEU A 80 -11.60 -3.67 13.54
N GLN A 81 -10.51 -3.59 12.77
CA GLN A 81 -10.49 -3.97 11.36
C GLN A 81 -10.81 -5.46 11.16
N ASN A 82 -10.34 -6.34 12.04
CA ASN A 82 -10.57 -7.77 11.95
C ASN A 82 -11.96 -8.20 12.41
N GLU A 83 -12.45 -7.65 13.54
CA GLU A 83 -13.76 -8.00 14.12
C GLU A 83 -14.92 -7.41 13.31
N MET A 84 -14.74 -6.19 12.78
CA MET A 84 -15.81 -5.43 12.11
C MET A 84 -15.27 -4.75 10.83
N PRO A 85 -14.81 -5.53 9.82
CA PRO A 85 -14.19 -4.99 8.62
C PRO A 85 -15.14 -4.09 7.81
N SER A 86 -16.45 -4.37 7.82
CA SER A 86 -17.46 -3.57 7.14
C SER A 86 -17.55 -2.13 7.67
N ILE A 87 -17.26 -1.92 8.97
CA ILE A 87 -17.35 -0.62 9.63
C ILE A 87 -15.98 0.04 9.71
N PHE A 88 -14.97 -0.70 10.19
CA PHE A 88 -13.65 -0.17 10.52
C PHE A 88 -12.54 -0.58 9.54
N GLY A 89 -12.85 -1.22 8.42
CA GLY A 89 -11.84 -1.65 7.44
C GLY A 89 -10.90 -0.53 6.94
N ASP A 90 -11.41 0.70 6.83
CA ASP A 90 -10.62 1.89 6.45
C ASP A 90 -10.10 2.69 7.65
N LEU A 91 -10.29 2.22 8.88
CA LEU A 91 -9.84 2.93 10.08
C LEU A 91 -8.32 2.91 10.16
N SER A 92 -7.65 4.05 10.09
CA SER A 92 -6.21 4.15 10.33
C SER A 92 -5.90 4.40 11.82
N PRO A 93 -4.69 4.01 12.29
CA PRO A 93 -4.27 4.34 13.66
C PRO A 93 -4.25 5.85 13.94
N SER A 94 -3.87 6.67 12.95
CA SER A 94 -3.88 8.13 13.05
C SER A 94 -5.28 8.71 13.22
N THR A 95 -6.29 8.13 12.56
CA THR A 95 -7.70 8.54 12.71
C THR A 95 -8.20 8.23 14.11
N LEU A 96 -7.86 7.04 14.64
CA LEU A 96 -8.22 6.66 16.00
C LEU A 96 -7.53 7.54 17.05
N GLN A 97 -6.24 7.85 16.85
CA GLN A 97 -5.49 8.78 17.70
C GLN A 97 -6.15 10.16 17.75
N TYR A 98 -6.55 10.69 16.59
CA TYR A 98 -7.25 11.97 16.52
C TYR A 98 -8.53 11.96 17.37
N TRP A 99 -9.33 10.90 17.32
CA TRP A 99 -10.54 10.80 18.14
C TRP A 99 -10.26 10.73 19.64
N VAL A 100 -9.25 9.96 20.05
CA VAL A 100 -8.82 9.88 21.45
C VAL A 100 -8.37 11.25 21.96
N GLN A 101 -7.61 11.98 21.15
CA GLN A 101 -7.11 13.30 21.53
C GLN A 101 -8.24 14.34 21.57
N LYS A 102 -9.15 14.31 20.60
CA LYS A 102 -10.32 15.20 20.57
C LYS A 102 -11.19 15.05 21.81
N GLN A 103 -11.44 13.81 22.27
CA GLN A 103 -12.20 13.59 23.50
C GLN A 103 -11.52 14.16 24.75
N ARG A 104 -10.19 14.09 24.84
CA ARG A 104 -9.46 14.70 25.97
C ARG A 104 -9.62 16.22 25.97
N THR A 105 -9.56 16.86 24.80
CA THR A 105 -9.76 18.31 24.69
C THR A 105 -11.18 18.73 25.04
N GLU A 106 -12.19 17.98 24.58
CA GLU A 106 -13.59 18.26 24.89
C GLU A 106 -13.91 18.05 26.38
N HIS A 107 -13.30 17.07 27.04
CA HIS A 107 -13.46 16.85 28.48
C HIS A 107 -12.80 17.92 29.35
N ASN A 108 -11.72 18.56 28.89
CA ASN A 108 -11.00 19.59 29.66
C ASN A 108 -11.61 21.00 29.55
N MET A 109 -12.68 21.18 28.77
CA MET A 109 -13.40 22.45 28.64
C MET A 109 -14.71 22.52 29.44
N CYS A 110 -14.97 21.52 30.29
CA CYS A 110 -16.07 21.51 31.24
C CYS A 110 -15.56 21.61 32.68
#